data_AF-A0A7S1QXH9-F1
#
_entry.id   AF-A0A7S1QXH9-F1
#
_cell.length_a   1.000
_cell.length_b   1.000
_cell.length_c   1.000
_cell.angle_alpha   90.00
_cell.angle_beta   90.00
_cell.angle_gamma   90.00
#
_symmetry.space_group_name_H-M   'P 1'
#
loop_
_entity.id
_entity.type
_entity.pdbx_description
1 polymer ?
#
loop_
_entity_poly.entity_id
_entity_poly.type
_entity_poly.pdbx_seq_one_letter_code
_entity_poly.pdbx_strand_id
1 'polypeptide(L)'
;PAKCRETVFWKITRDRYREQVVNAGGRTDTGTVRDDILRSQIVASNTKWTRSRFVPAHERTFRTDLPTRECNGTHAFVARPISFGYPEEAMPVAPLPPAQRAWGFFPIIRPYVVGSRRTRREYPLAERDEFIAQQMLRRSFFVFTHRRGGWDCWRHLEALAAGTVPYMPDLAQCDRLCLAHYPKHVMERALALPGVSHIGRVAGPHTHGPAPAEGQPTAGPANESYYLVVRPELEPPSHANPRRVPEVDFARLDEAAYMELAREGLAWVRKYQSTKAIVSYMLHEAGHEEPRSVLLVTRDGMDYLEFTVEHGLAALGINYTVVHERPFLRHVTYDPAKGMPSSADMDWQRRRLRDYHGQGVGFGFRLPHTRQVAAFNMSTKPALVARIEASEFDLVISYIAPWDVHPLLRAAAAVLPKNRVLIFDGSDNINGEDSRALLHEASQLGMVFQRELEDRGC
;
A
#
# COMPACT_ATOMS: atom_id res chain seq x y z
N PRO A 1 -31.51 -31.68 1.60
CA PRO A 1 -31.03 -31.83 2.99
C PRO A 1 -30.08 -30.69 3.37
N ALA A 2 -30.66 -29.62 3.88
CA ALA A 2 -29.96 -28.43 4.36
C ALA A 2 -29.17 -28.77 5.64
N LYS A 3 -27.87 -28.50 5.65
CA LYS A 3 -27.12 -28.33 6.90
C LYS A 3 -26.72 -26.86 7.00
N CYS A 4 -27.33 -26.18 7.96
CA CYS A 4 -26.99 -24.85 8.43
C CYS A 4 -25.47 -24.72 8.61
N ARG A 5 -24.90 -23.68 8.01
CA ARG A 5 -23.61 -23.12 8.44
C ARG A 5 -23.91 -22.21 9.63
N GLU A 6 -23.64 -22.68 10.84
CA GLU A 6 -23.63 -21.81 12.02
C GLU A 6 -22.49 -20.80 11.88
N THR A 7 -22.84 -19.52 11.89
CA THR A 7 -21.89 -18.41 12.00
C THR A 7 -21.36 -18.37 13.43
N VAL A 8 -20.32 -19.15 13.72
CA VAL A 8 -19.62 -19.11 15.01
C VAL A 8 -18.57 -18.01 14.97
N PHE A 9 -18.75 -16.97 15.78
CA PHE A 9 -17.71 -15.97 16.06
C PHE A 9 -16.57 -16.61 16.85
N TRP A 10 -15.51 -17.05 16.17
CA TRP A 10 -14.33 -17.59 16.83
C TRP A 10 -13.37 -16.46 17.25
N LYS A 11 -13.11 -16.38 18.56
CA LYS A 11 -11.92 -15.72 19.11
C LYS A 11 -10.72 -16.62 18.80
N ILE A 12 -10.04 -16.37 17.68
CA ILE A 12 -8.83 -17.14 17.31
C ILE A 12 -7.66 -16.59 18.11
N THR A 13 -7.23 -17.34 19.14
CA THR A 13 -5.91 -17.16 19.75
C THR A 13 -4.88 -17.95 18.94
N ARG A 14 -3.64 -17.46 18.93
CA ARG A 14 -2.49 -18.04 18.20
C ARG A 14 -2.31 -19.55 18.43
N ASP A 15 -2.71 -20.06 19.60
CA ASP A 15 -2.57 -21.46 19.98
C ASP A 15 -3.64 -22.37 19.36
N ARG A 16 -4.88 -21.89 19.18
CA ARG A 16 -5.98 -22.68 18.58
C ARG A 16 -5.83 -22.92 17.08
N TYR A 17 -5.17 -22.01 16.37
CA TYR A 17 -4.89 -22.21 14.94
C TYR A 17 -3.84 -23.31 14.73
N ARG A 18 -2.87 -23.44 15.65
CA ARG A 18 -1.88 -24.54 15.62
C ARG A 18 -2.55 -25.90 15.79
N GLU A 19 -3.54 -26.02 16.67
CA GLU A 19 -4.28 -27.28 16.87
C GLU A 19 -5.14 -27.69 15.65
N GLN A 20 -5.76 -26.75 14.95
CA GLN A 20 -6.60 -27.09 13.79
C GLN A 20 -5.80 -27.52 12.56
N VAL A 21 -4.59 -26.99 12.37
CA VAL A 21 -3.67 -27.47 11.32
C VAL A 21 -3.15 -28.88 11.64
N VAL A 22 -3.00 -29.22 12.93
CA VAL A 22 -2.56 -30.55 13.38
C VAL A 22 -3.68 -31.60 13.27
N ASN A 23 -4.95 -31.22 13.41
CA ASN A 23 -6.07 -32.18 13.39
C ASN A 23 -6.63 -32.50 11.99
N ALA A 24 -6.17 -31.84 10.93
CA ALA A 24 -6.63 -32.08 9.55
C ALA A 24 -5.72 -33.01 8.73
N GLY A 25 -4.61 -33.49 9.30
CA GLY A 25 -3.69 -34.42 8.63
C GLY A 25 -3.11 -35.39 9.64
N GLY A 26 -3.29 -36.68 9.40
CA GLY A 26 -2.75 -37.75 10.24
C GLY A 26 -1.25 -37.60 10.47
N ARG A 27 -0.80 -38.04 11.65
CA ARG A 27 0.59 -38.12 12.13
C ARG A 27 1.65 -38.02 11.03
N THR A 28 2.38 -36.91 11.02
CA THR A 28 3.75 -36.86 10.49
C THR A 28 4.57 -35.85 11.26
N ASP A 29 5.85 -36.19 11.48
CA ASP A 29 6.88 -35.40 12.13
C ASP A 29 6.81 -33.89 11.84
N THR A 30 6.81 -33.11 12.91
CA THR A 30 6.62 -31.65 12.90
C THR A 30 7.86 -30.87 12.41
N GLY A 31 8.84 -31.53 11.83
CA GLY A 31 10.10 -30.93 11.38
C GLY A 31 10.19 -30.60 9.88
N THR A 32 9.48 -31.31 9.00
CA THR A 32 9.79 -31.31 7.55
C THR A 32 8.77 -30.59 6.67
N VAL A 33 7.47 -30.64 7.00
CA VAL A 33 6.41 -30.07 6.14
C VAL A 33 6.54 -28.54 5.95
N ARG A 34 7.06 -27.84 6.96
CA ARG A 34 7.25 -26.38 6.90
C ARG A 34 8.40 -25.98 5.98
N ASP A 35 9.45 -26.81 5.94
CA ASP A 35 10.62 -26.59 5.08
C ASP A 35 10.33 -27.03 3.64
N ASP A 36 9.53 -28.09 3.42
CA ASP A 36 9.23 -28.59 2.07
C ASP A 36 8.25 -27.69 1.28
N ILE A 37 7.29 -27.05 1.96
CA ILE A 37 6.40 -26.07 1.31
C ILE A 37 7.16 -24.77 0.98
N LEU A 38 8.06 -24.33 1.85
CA LEU A 38 8.93 -23.18 1.57
C LEU A 38 9.96 -23.51 0.48
N ARG A 39 10.57 -24.70 0.47
CA ARG A 39 11.54 -25.13 -0.54
C ARG A 39 10.90 -25.36 -1.91
N SER A 40 9.71 -25.95 -1.99
CA SER A 40 9.05 -26.22 -3.28
C SER A 40 8.63 -24.95 -4.04
N GLN A 41 8.34 -23.84 -3.33
CA GLN A 41 8.10 -22.54 -3.98
C GLN A 41 9.40 -21.76 -4.28
N ILE A 42 10.44 -21.88 -3.45
CA ILE A 42 11.75 -21.26 -3.73
C ILE A 42 12.45 -21.92 -4.93
N VAL A 43 12.27 -23.23 -5.14
CA VAL A 43 12.80 -23.92 -6.33
C VAL A 43 12.05 -23.50 -7.60
N ALA A 44 10.79 -23.09 -7.50
CA ALA A 44 10.01 -22.57 -8.64
C ALA A 44 10.37 -21.12 -9.02
N SER A 45 10.99 -20.34 -8.13
CA SER A 45 11.46 -18.97 -8.40
C SER A 45 12.93 -18.87 -8.80
N ASN A 46 13.62 -20.02 -8.95
CA ASN A 46 15.02 -20.08 -9.40
C ASN A 46 15.18 -19.94 -10.92
N THR A 47 14.23 -19.27 -11.59
CA THR A 47 14.51 -18.65 -12.88
C THR A 47 15.63 -17.66 -12.66
N LYS A 48 16.84 -18.03 -13.09
CA LYS A 48 17.86 -17.05 -13.49
C LYS A 48 17.11 -15.91 -14.15
N TRP A 49 17.26 -14.70 -13.63
CA TRP A 49 16.95 -13.46 -14.34
C TRP A 49 17.88 -13.40 -15.55
N THR A 50 17.70 -14.30 -16.52
CA THR A 50 18.24 -14.16 -17.85
C THR A 50 17.64 -12.87 -18.34
N ARG A 51 18.50 -11.87 -18.65
CA ARG A 51 18.15 -10.58 -19.26
C ARG A 51 16.97 -10.76 -20.21
N SER A 52 15.75 -10.69 -19.69
CA SER A 52 14.57 -10.77 -20.50
C SER A 52 14.51 -9.42 -21.17
N ARG A 53 14.31 -9.46 -22.47
CA ARG A 53 14.30 -8.29 -23.33
C ARG A 53 13.41 -7.23 -22.71
N PHE A 54 13.93 -6.01 -22.76
CA PHE A 54 13.23 -4.76 -22.58
C PHE A 54 11.73 -4.91 -22.92
N VAL A 55 10.85 -4.63 -21.96
CA VAL A 55 9.40 -4.64 -22.21
C VAL A 55 9.13 -3.46 -23.16
N PRO A 56 8.71 -3.71 -24.41
CA PRO A 56 8.49 -2.64 -25.38
C PRO A 56 7.51 -1.61 -24.84
N ALA A 57 7.69 -0.33 -25.17
CA ALA A 57 6.81 0.77 -24.74
C ALA A 57 5.31 0.46 -24.92
N HIS A 58 4.94 -0.26 -25.98
CA HIS A 58 3.56 -0.63 -26.28
C HIS A 58 2.94 -1.69 -25.35
N GLU A 59 3.73 -2.43 -24.58
CA GLU A 59 3.25 -3.39 -23.57
C GLU A 59 3.07 -2.74 -22.19
N ARG A 60 3.44 -1.47 -22.04
CA ARG A 60 3.28 -0.74 -20.77
C ARG A 60 1.86 -0.22 -20.68
N THR A 61 0.98 -1.06 -20.17
CA THR A 61 -0.39 -0.64 -19.84
C THR A 61 -0.34 0.18 -18.55
N PHE A 62 -0.58 1.49 -18.62
CA PHE A 62 -0.88 2.32 -17.46
C PHE A 62 -1.92 3.37 -17.85
N ARG A 63 -2.41 4.12 -16.87
CA ARG A 63 -3.51 5.06 -17.07
C ARG A 63 -2.96 6.46 -17.36
N THR A 64 -3.03 6.90 -18.62
CA THR A 64 -2.51 8.21 -19.07
C THR A 64 -3.54 9.33 -18.98
N ASP A 65 -4.82 9.01 -18.77
CA ASP A 65 -5.92 9.98 -18.68
C ASP A 65 -6.14 10.52 -17.26
N LEU A 66 -5.13 10.42 -16.39
CA LEU A 66 -5.26 10.92 -15.02
C LEU A 66 -5.17 12.44 -15.03
N PRO A 67 -6.21 13.14 -14.56
CA PRO A 67 -6.18 14.59 -14.49
C PRO A 67 -5.06 15.05 -13.56
N THR A 68 -4.24 15.98 -14.04
CA THR A 68 -3.34 16.74 -13.18
C THR A 68 -4.14 17.73 -12.35
N ARG A 69 -3.65 18.06 -11.16
CA ARG A 69 -4.25 19.08 -10.30
C ARG A 69 -3.39 20.33 -10.26
N GLU A 70 -3.98 21.46 -10.61
CA GLU A 70 -3.44 22.77 -10.24
C GLU A 70 -3.82 23.03 -8.77
N CYS A 71 -2.81 23.11 -7.92
CA CYS A 71 -3.00 23.44 -6.52
C CYS A 71 -2.97 24.95 -6.35
N ASN A 72 -4.14 25.54 -6.14
CA ASN A 72 -4.30 27.00 -6.07
C ASN A 72 -4.09 27.47 -4.63
N GLY A 73 -3.31 28.54 -4.46
CA GLY A 73 -2.95 29.10 -3.15
C GLY A 73 -1.83 30.13 -3.30
N THR A 74 -1.17 30.49 -2.19
CA THR A 74 0.06 31.32 -2.21
C THR A 74 1.19 30.70 -3.04
N HIS A 75 1.07 29.40 -3.33
CA HIS A 75 2.06 28.58 -3.95
C HIS A 75 1.42 27.68 -5.02
N ALA A 76 1.22 28.22 -6.22
CA ALA A 76 0.66 27.43 -7.31
C ALA A 76 1.66 26.37 -7.81
N PHE A 77 1.21 25.12 -7.94
CA PHE A 77 1.98 24.04 -8.59
C PHE A 77 1.07 22.97 -9.20
N VAL A 78 1.63 22.20 -10.13
CA VAL A 78 0.94 21.06 -10.75
C VAL A 78 1.41 19.77 -10.11
N ALA A 79 0.49 19.04 -9.49
CA ALA A 79 0.73 17.71 -8.95
C ALA A 79 0.07 16.64 -9.82
N ARG A 80 0.78 15.53 -9.99
CA ARG A 80 0.26 14.32 -10.63
C ARG A 80 -0.14 13.33 -9.56
N PRO A 81 -1.30 12.67 -9.67
CA PRO A 81 -1.64 11.61 -8.72
C PRO A 81 -0.63 10.49 -8.84
N ILE A 82 -0.25 9.87 -7.72
CA ILE A 82 0.42 8.57 -7.67
C ILE A 82 -0.35 7.69 -6.68
N SER A 83 -0.18 6.39 -6.73
CA SER A 83 -0.72 5.48 -5.73
C SER A 83 0.33 4.48 -5.32
N PHE A 84 0.07 3.76 -4.25
CA PHE A 84 0.83 2.56 -3.97
C PHE A 84 0.72 1.54 -5.11
N GLY A 85 1.73 0.68 -5.26
CA GLY A 85 1.73 -0.40 -6.23
C GLY A 85 2.12 -1.72 -5.58
N TYR A 86 1.59 -2.82 -6.12
CA TYR A 86 1.74 -4.15 -5.54
C TYR A 86 2.62 -5.05 -6.45
N PRO A 87 3.56 -5.86 -5.91
CA PRO A 87 4.39 -6.75 -6.72
C PRO A 87 3.53 -7.73 -7.53
N GLU A 88 3.67 -7.74 -8.85
CA GLU A 88 2.85 -8.57 -9.74
C GLU A 88 3.09 -10.07 -9.48
N GLU A 89 4.32 -10.45 -9.17
CA GLU A 89 4.74 -11.81 -8.81
C GLU A 89 4.08 -12.33 -7.51
N ALA A 90 3.56 -11.44 -6.66
CA ALA A 90 2.87 -11.81 -5.43
C ALA A 90 1.35 -11.99 -5.63
N MET A 91 0.82 -11.57 -6.78
CA MET A 91 -0.60 -11.71 -7.11
C MET A 91 -0.91 -13.14 -7.55
N PRO A 92 -2.07 -13.71 -7.19
CA PRO A 92 -2.52 -14.96 -7.77
C PRO A 92 -2.87 -14.76 -9.25
N VAL A 93 -2.80 -15.82 -10.06
CA VAL A 93 -3.19 -15.75 -11.48
C VAL A 93 -4.66 -15.35 -11.64
N ALA A 94 -5.54 -15.92 -10.80
CA ALA A 94 -6.96 -15.64 -10.74
C ALA A 94 -7.47 -15.64 -9.29
N PRO A 95 -8.64 -15.03 -9.00
CA PRO A 95 -9.27 -15.11 -7.69
C PRO A 95 -9.66 -16.55 -7.33
N LEU A 96 -9.70 -16.88 -6.04
CA LEU A 96 -10.22 -18.17 -5.60
C LEU A 96 -11.73 -18.29 -5.89
N PRO A 97 -12.21 -19.47 -6.32
CA PRO A 97 -13.63 -19.71 -6.52
C PRO A 97 -14.39 -19.65 -5.18
N PRO A 98 -15.71 -19.35 -5.19
CA PRO A 98 -16.51 -19.20 -3.97
C PRO A 98 -16.41 -20.38 -3.01
N ALA A 99 -16.39 -21.62 -3.53
CA ALA A 99 -16.28 -22.83 -2.73
C ALA A 99 -14.98 -22.96 -1.91
N GLN A 100 -13.92 -22.23 -2.28
CA GLN A 100 -12.64 -22.21 -1.56
C GLN A 100 -12.50 -21.02 -0.60
N ARG A 101 -13.50 -20.12 -0.56
CA ARG A 101 -13.52 -19.00 0.37
C ARG A 101 -14.12 -19.44 1.70
N ALA A 102 -13.46 -19.05 2.78
CA ALA A 102 -13.78 -19.46 4.15
C ALA A 102 -14.56 -18.39 4.92
N TRP A 103 -14.48 -17.12 4.52
CA TRP A 103 -15.06 -16.01 5.29
C TRP A 103 -15.85 -15.05 4.42
N GLY A 104 -17.01 -14.59 4.88
CA GLY A 104 -17.74 -13.50 4.23
C GLY A 104 -16.91 -12.20 4.20
N PHE A 105 -16.35 -11.82 5.35
CA PHE A 105 -15.41 -10.71 5.46
C PHE A 105 -14.07 -11.17 6.03
N PHE A 106 -12.99 -10.51 5.63
CA PHE A 106 -11.68 -10.66 6.25
C PHE A 106 -11.80 -10.44 7.75
N PRO A 107 -11.39 -11.42 8.58
CA PRO A 107 -11.64 -11.37 10.01
C PRO A 107 -10.89 -10.20 10.62
N ILE A 108 -11.56 -9.46 11.52
CA ILE A 108 -10.93 -8.34 12.23
C ILE A 108 -9.90 -8.91 13.19
N ILE A 109 -8.64 -8.67 12.87
CA ILE A 109 -7.52 -9.10 13.69
C ILE A 109 -7.29 -8.03 14.76
N ARG A 110 -7.76 -8.31 15.98
CA ARG A 110 -7.67 -7.35 17.10
C ARG A 110 -6.21 -7.19 17.56
N PRO A 111 -5.71 -5.96 17.77
CA PRO A 111 -4.45 -5.75 18.45
C PRO A 111 -4.49 -6.36 19.86
N TYR A 112 -3.43 -7.06 20.26
CA TYR A 112 -3.23 -7.45 21.66
C TYR A 112 -2.74 -6.23 22.44
N VAL A 113 -3.31 -6.00 23.62
CA VAL A 113 -2.78 -5.03 24.59
C VAL A 113 -1.69 -5.74 25.37
N VAL A 114 -0.42 -5.34 25.16
CA VAL A 114 0.71 -5.94 25.86
C VAL A 114 1.05 -5.08 27.09
N GLY A 115 0.77 -5.63 28.28
CA GLY A 115 1.08 -5.01 29.57
C GLY A 115 -0.05 -4.14 30.16
N SER A 116 0.12 -3.73 31.42
CA SER A 116 -0.83 -2.88 32.17
C SER A 116 -0.83 -1.41 31.72
N ARG A 117 0.13 -0.99 30.90
CA ARG A 117 0.16 0.35 30.31
C ARG A 117 -0.65 0.34 29.02
N ARG A 118 -1.87 0.87 29.10
CA ARG A 118 -2.87 1.06 28.02
C ARG A 118 -2.37 1.73 26.73
N THR A 119 -1.10 2.12 26.63
CA THR A 119 -0.59 2.99 25.56
C THR A 119 0.03 2.26 24.38
N ARG A 120 0.39 0.96 24.48
CA ARG A 120 0.95 0.20 23.35
C ARG A 120 0.01 -0.92 22.90
N ARG A 121 -0.69 -0.69 21.79
CA ARG A 121 -1.46 -1.71 21.06
C ARG A 121 -0.51 -2.41 20.10
N GLU A 122 -0.28 -3.71 20.29
CA GLU A 122 0.51 -4.51 19.36
C GLU A 122 -0.42 -5.20 18.37
N TYR A 123 -0.18 -5.05 17.08
CA TYR A 123 -0.87 -5.88 16.09
C TYR A 123 -0.38 -7.33 16.24
N PRO A 124 -1.29 -8.31 16.21
CA PRO A 124 -0.91 -9.70 16.51
C PRO A 124 -0.27 -10.40 15.31
N LEU A 125 -0.47 -9.87 14.10
CA LEU A 125 0.27 -10.29 12.92
C LEU A 125 1.58 -9.53 12.86
N ALA A 126 2.66 -10.29 12.83
CA ALA A 126 3.97 -9.79 12.46
C ALA A 126 4.21 -10.05 10.96
N GLU A 127 5.29 -9.50 10.43
CA GLU A 127 5.77 -9.73 9.07
C GLU A 127 5.88 -11.22 8.68
N ARG A 128 6.32 -12.09 9.61
CA ARG A 128 6.34 -13.56 9.38
C ARG A 128 4.96 -14.17 9.10
N ASP A 129 3.91 -13.45 9.48
CA ASP A 129 2.53 -13.84 9.30
C ASP A 129 1.95 -13.21 8.02
N GLU A 130 2.77 -12.54 7.19
CA GLU A 130 2.37 -12.03 5.87
C GLU A 130 1.68 -13.12 5.06
N PHE A 131 2.34 -14.26 4.91
CA PHE A 131 1.79 -15.38 4.16
C PHE A 131 0.41 -15.76 4.69
N ILE A 132 0.24 -15.81 6.01
CA ILE A 132 -1.03 -16.13 6.66
C ILE A 132 -2.07 -15.06 6.34
N ALA A 133 -1.73 -13.78 6.49
CA ALA A 133 -2.61 -12.66 6.17
C ALA A 133 -3.04 -12.67 4.70
N GLN A 134 -2.11 -12.95 3.78
CA GLN A 134 -2.37 -13.09 2.35
C GLN A 134 -3.30 -14.26 2.06
N GLN A 135 -3.10 -15.42 2.68
CA GLN A 135 -4.03 -16.54 2.56
C GLN A 135 -5.42 -16.21 3.13
N MET A 136 -5.46 -15.45 4.23
CA MET A 136 -6.71 -15.00 4.82
C MET A 136 -7.46 -14.05 3.88
N LEU A 137 -6.78 -13.06 3.30
CA LEU A 137 -7.32 -12.16 2.29
C LEU A 137 -7.90 -12.95 1.10
N ARG A 138 -7.11 -13.86 0.51
CA ARG A 138 -7.51 -14.69 -0.65
C ARG A 138 -8.76 -15.53 -0.38
N ARG A 139 -8.94 -15.99 0.86
CA ARG A 139 -10.06 -16.84 1.27
C ARG A 139 -11.25 -16.04 1.83
N SER A 140 -11.21 -14.72 1.87
CA SER A 140 -12.35 -13.88 2.25
C SER A 140 -13.11 -13.39 1.02
N PHE A 141 -14.44 -13.28 1.07
CA PHE A 141 -15.19 -12.64 -0.04
C PHE A 141 -14.91 -11.14 -0.07
N PHE A 142 -15.05 -10.47 1.06
CA PHE A 142 -14.86 -9.04 1.17
C PHE A 142 -13.76 -8.68 2.18
N VAL A 143 -13.17 -7.50 2.03
CA VAL A 143 -12.31 -6.90 3.05
C VAL A 143 -12.91 -5.56 3.42
N PHE A 144 -13.40 -5.46 4.66
CA PHE A 144 -13.87 -4.18 5.15
C PHE A 144 -12.69 -3.21 5.25
N THR A 145 -12.87 -2.02 4.69
CA THR A 145 -11.84 -1.01 4.64
C THR A 145 -12.45 0.39 4.61
N HIS A 146 -11.66 1.42 4.89
CA HIS A 146 -12.10 2.81 4.95
C HIS A 146 -10.91 3.76 4.86
N ARG A 147 -11.16 5.07 4.80
CA ARG A 147 -10.14 6.11 4.99
C ARG A 147 -9.43 5.96 6.34
N ARG A 148 -8.10 5.83 6.34
CA ARG A 148 -7.28 5.68 7.56
C ARG A 148 -5.99 6.47 7.45
N GLY A 149 -5.94 7.65 8.06
CA GLY A 149 -4.84 8.61 7.84
C GLY A 149 -5.03 9.34 6.51
N GLY A 150 -5.18 8.57 5.45
CA GLY A 150 -5.53 9.02 4.10
C GLY A 150 -6.53 8.09 3.40
N TRP A 151 -6.90 8.43 2.16
CA TRP A 151 -7.77 7.61 1.31
C TRP A 151 -7.03 6.44 0.68
N ASP A 152 -5.78 6.63 0.26
CA ASP A 152 -5.02 5.59 -0.44
C ASP A 152 -4.37 4.66 0.58
N CYS A 153 -5.17 3.80 1.23
CA CYS A 153 -4.64 2.84 2.19
C CYS A 153 -4.20 1.55 1.49
N TRP A 154 -3.02 1.06 1.88
CA TRP A 154 -2.46 -0.20 1.40
C TRP A 154 -3.41 -1.41 1.54
N ARG A 155 -4.33 -1.42 2.51
CA ARG A 155 -5.30 -2.50 2.68
C ARG A 155 -6.25 -2.66 1.49
N HIS A 156 -6.61 -1.56 0.82
CA HIS A 156 -7.46 -1.61 -0.38
C HIS A 156 -6.75 -2.39 -1.48
N LEU A 157 -5.47 -2.08 -1.67
CA LEU A 157 -4.60 -2.70 -2.65
C LEU A 157 -4.32 -4.17 -2.32
N GLU A 158 -4.03 -4.52 -1.07
CA GLU A 158 -3.85 -5.92 -0.64
C GLU A 158 -5.06 -6.78 -0.93
N ALA A 159 -6.26 -6.27 -0.66
CA ALA A 159 -7.50 -7.00 -0.94
C ALA A 159 -7.63 -7.28 -2.44
N LEU A 160 -7.51 -6.24 -3.28
CA LEU A 160 -7.61 -6.38 -4.74
C LEU A 160 -6.52 -7.31 -5.29
N ALA A 161 -5.27 -7.15 -4.85
CA ALA A 161 -4.13 -7.98 -5.25
C ALA A 161 -4.26 -9.44 -4.79
N ALA A 162 -5.02 -9.71 -3.73
CA ALA A 162 -5.36 -11.07 -3.30
C ALA A 162 -6.53 -11.69 -4.08
N GLY A 163 -7.16 -10.96 -5.00
CA GLY A 163 -8.38 -11.40 -5.69
C GLY A 163 -9.61 -11.35 -4.79
N THR A 164 -9.67 -10.37 -3.88
CA THR A 164 -10.75 -10.13 -2.94
C THR A 164 -11.29 -8.72 -3.12
N VAL A 165 -12.59 -8.52 -2.86
CA VAL A 165 -13.24 -7.24 -3.16
C VAL A 165 -13.19 -6.33 -1.92
N PRO A 166 -12.56 -5.15 -1.97
CA PRO A 166 -12.65 -4.18 -0.89
C PRO A 166 -14.09 -3.71 -0.72
N TYR A 167 -14.53 -3.63 0.52
CA TYR A 167 -15.83 -3.10 0.88
C TYR A 167 -15.62 -1.82 1.69
N MET A 168 -15.89 -0.68 1.05
CA MET A 168 -15.52 0.66 1.54
C MET A 168 -16.76 1.57 1.63
N PRO A 169 -17.49 1.58 2.76
CA PRO A 169 -18.77 2.29 2.87
C PRO A 169 -18.67 3.81 2.74
N ASP A 170 -17.49 4.36 2.99
CA ASP A 170 -17.16 5.79 2.93
C ASP A 170 -16.61 6.22 1.55
N LEU A 171 -16.57 5.32 0.56
CA LEU A 171 -16.01 5.60 -0.76
C LEU A 171 -16.67 6.80 -1.46
N ALA A 172 -17.98 7.01 -1.26
CA ALA A 172 -18.69 8.15 -1.85
C ALA A 172 -18.23 9.52 -1.31
N GLN A 173 -17.46 9.54 -0.21
CA GLN A 173 -16.86 10.75 0.35
C GLN A 173 -15.43 10.96 -0.15
N CYS A 174 -14.88 9.99 -0.90
CA CYS A 174 -13.56 10.08 -1.49
C CYS A 174 -13.54 11.11 -2.61
N ASP A 175 -12.58 12.02 -2.56
CA ASP A 175 -12.32 12.96 -3.64
C ASP A 175 -12.11 12.22 -4.97
N ARG A 176 -12.50 12.85 -6.08
CA ARG A 176 -12.32 12.29 -7.43
C ARG A 176 -10.84 11.99 -7.71
N LEU A 177 -9.93 12.84 -7.23
CA LEU A 177 -8.49 12.75 -7.43
C LEU A 177 -7.77 11.89 -6.36
N CYS A 178 -8.48 11.51 -5.29
CA CYS A 178 -8.02 10.46 -4.39
C CYS A 178 -8.33 9.08 -4.95
N LEU A 179 -7.50 8.09 -4.59
CA LEU A 179 -7.61 6.73 -5.12
C LEU A 179 -7.58 6.72 -6.67
N ALA A 180 -6.78 7.60 -7.28
CA ALA A 180 -6.81 7.86 -8.73
C ALA A 180 -6.54 6.59 -9.58
N HIS A 181 -5.69 5.71 -9.07
CA HIS A 181 -5.34 4.45 -9.75
C HIS A 181 -6.29 3.30 -9.40
N TYR A 182 -7.23 3.47 -8.46
CA TYR A 182 -8.10 2.40 -7.98
C TYR A 182 -9.36 2.17 -8.81
N PRO A 183 -9.84 0.91 -8.90
CA PRO A 183 -11.11 0.60 -9.55
C PRO A 183 -12.28 0.99 -8.62
N LYS A 184 -12.52 2.30 -8.46
CA LYS A 184 -13.60 2.82 -7.59
C LYS A 184 -14.96 2.24 -7.97
N HIS A 185 -15.22 2.06 -9.26
CA HIS A 185 -16.45 1.44 -9.76
C HIS A 185 -16.63 -0.02 -9.31
N VAL A 186 -15.56 -0.81 -9.17
CA VAL A 186 -15.63 -2.17 -8.60
C VAL A 186 -16.06 -2.11 -7.14
N MET A 187 -15.47 -1.18 -6.38
CA MET A 187 -15.79 -0.99 -4.96
C MET A 187 -17.21 -0.44 -4.76
N GLU A 188 -17.68 0.46 -5.63
CA GLU A 188 -19.06 0.97 -5.63
C GLU A 188 -20.08 -0.15 -5.93
N ARG A 189 -19.84 -0.96 -6.98
CA ARG A 189 -20.69 -2.12 -7.29
C ARG A 189 -20.72 -3.13 -6.15
N ALA A 190 -19.62 -3.31 -5.43
CA ALA A 190 -19.56 -4.18 -4.25
C ALA A 190 -20.51 -3.73 -3.13
N LEU A 191 -20.69 -2.42 -2.95
CA LEU A 191 -21.66 -1.86 -1.99
C LEU A 191 -23.11 -2.15 -2.41
N ALA A 192 -23.38 -2.34 -3.70
CA ALA A 192 -24.71 -2.60 -4.23
C ALA A 192 -25.06 -4.10 -4.35
N LEU A 193 -24.13 -5.00 -4.02
CA LEU A 193 -24.35 -6.44 -4.16
C LEU A 193 -25.48 -6.94 -3.22
N PRO A 194 -26.48 -7.67 -3.74
CA PRO A 194 -27.48 -8.33 -2.92
C PRO A 194 -26.83 -9.26 -1.89
N GLY A 195 -27.42 -9.33 -0.69
CA GLY A 195 -26.92 -10.20 0.38
C GLY A 195 -25.71 -9.67 1.15
N VAL A 196 -25.20 -8.46 0.87
CA VAL A 196 -24.13 -7.84 1.67
C VAL A 196 -24.73 -6.78 2.59
N SER A 197 -24.60 -6.95 3.91
CA SER A 197 -25.17 -6.00 4.88
C SER A 197 -24.20 -4.88 5.26
N HIS A 198 -24.71 -3.65 5.25
CA HIS A 198 -23.95 -2.45 5.62
C HIS A 198 -23.94 -2.25 7.15
N ILE A 199 -22.86 -1.67 7.68
CA ILE A 199 -22.76 -1.19 9.08
C ILE A 199 -23.56 0.12 9.30
N GLY A 200 -24.59 0.35 8.47
CA GLY A 200 -25.23 1.66 8.30
C GLY A 200 -24.45 2.60 7.39
N ARG A 201 -25.11 3.66 6.91
CA ARG A 201 -24.43 4.73 6.17
C ARG A 201 -23.49 5.46 7.13
N VAL A 202 -22.22 5.58 6.78
CA VAL A 202 -21.37 6.63 7.34
C VAL A 202 -21.97 7.95 6.86
N ALA A 203 -22.60 8.72 7.76
CA ALA A 203 -23.08 10.04 7.39
C ALA A 203 -21.89 10.85 6.90
N GLY A 204 -21.91 11.21 5.61
CA GLY A 204 -20.85 12.02 5.03
C GLY A 204 -20.95 13.46 5.51
N PRO A 205 -19.85 14.23 5.47
CA PRO A 205 -19.87 15.67 5.76
C PRO A 205 -20.72 16.50 4.77
N HIS A 206 -21.31 15.87 3.75
CA HIS A 206 -22.13 16.51 2.71
C HIS A 206 -23.61 16.12 2.72
N THR A 207 -24.11 15.37 3.72
CA THR A 207 -25.55 15.44 4.02
C THR A 207 -25.79 16.75 4.74
N HIS A 208 -26.05 17.82 3.97
CA HIS A 208 -26.38 19.16 4.43
C HIS A 208 -27.59 19.13 5.39
N GLY A 209 -27.33 18.95 6.68
CA GLY A 209 -27.99 19.80 7.66
C GLY A 209 -27.49 21.24 7.49
N PRO A 210 -28.29 22.25 7.89
CA PRO A 210 -27.86 23.64 7.83
C PRO A 210 -26.50 23.81 8.52
N ALA A 211 -25.66 24.67 7.94
CA ALA A 211 -24.35 24.99 8.50
C ALA A 211 -24.49 25.30 10.01
N PRO A 212 -23.58 24.79 10.86
CA PRO A 212 -23.61 25.12 12.29
C PRO A 212 -23.59 26.64 12.44
N ALA A 213 -24.45 27.15 13.32
CA ALA A 213 -24.55 28.59 13.57
C ALA A 213 -23.18 29.18 13.95
N GLU A 214 -22.90 30.38 13.46
CA GLU A 214 -21.71 31.16 13.80
C GLU A 214 -21.47 31.14 15.32
N GLY A 215 -20.28 30.68 15.73
CA GLY A 215 -19.88 30.59 17.14
C GLY A 215 -19.90 29.20 17.76
N GLN A 216 -20.33 28.14 17.05
CA GLN A 216 -20.08 26.78 17.51
C GLN A 216 -18.63 26.35 17.21
N PRO A 217 -17.90 25.77 18.18
CA PRO A 217 -16.53 25.31 17.98
C PRO A 217 -16.51 24.28 16.85
N THR A 218 -15.75 24.57 15.80
CA THR A 218 -15.51 23.62 14.71
C THR A 218 -14.87 22.38 15.32
N ALA A 219 -15.51 21.23 15.13
CA ALA A 219 -14.93 19.97 15.55
C ALA A 219 -13.53 19.85 14.94
N GLY A 220 -12.50 19.77 15.78
CA GLY A 220 -11.12 19.54 15.33
C GLY A 220 -11.02 18.31 14.42
N PRO A 221 -9.94 18.16 13.63
CA PRO A 221 -9.86 17.19 12.55
C PRO A 221 -10.19 15.78 13.08
N ALA A 222 -11.36 15.28 12.68
CA ALA A 222 -11.91 14.00 13.09
C ALA A 222 -11.16 12.84 12.40
N ASN A 223 -9.90 12.64 12.76
CA ASN A 223 -9.06 11.53 12.27
C ASN A 223 -8.73 10.49 13.35
N GLU A 224 -9.22 10.65 14.58
CA GLU A 224 -9.01 9.66 15.63
C GLU A 224 -10.10 8.59 15.64
N SER A 225 -9.85 7.52 14.90
CA SER A 225 -10.37 6.17 15.13
C SER A 225 -11.87 5.95 14.91
N TYR A 226 -12.26 5.84 13.64
CA TYR A 226 -13.55 5.28 13.19
C TYR A 226 -13.86 3.87 13.72
N TYR A 227 -12.89 3.17 14.33
CA TYR A 227 -13.13 1.88 14.96
C TYR A 227 -13.51 1.94 16.45
N LEU A 228 -13.28 3.03 17.19
CA LEU A 228 -13.38 2.96 18.67
C LEU A 228 -13.79 4.23 19.42
N VAL A 229 -13.96 5.40 18.80
CA VAL A 229 -14.48 6.57 19.52
C VAL A 229 -15.80 7.01 18.89
N VAL A 230 -16.86 6.31 19.25
CA VAL A 230 -18.17 6.98 19.37
C VAL A 230 -17.95 8.01 20.47
N ARG A 231 -17.89 9.30 20.10
CA ARG A 231 -18.00 10.36 21.09
C ARG A 231 -19.38 10.18 21.76
N PRO A 232 -19.47 9.96 23.08
CA PRO A 232 -20.75 9.80 23.76
C PRO A 232 -21.69 10.99 23.55
N GLU A 233 -21.14 12.16 23.21
CA GLU A 233 -21.88 13.41 23.03
C GLU A 233 -22.46 13.59 21.62
N LEU A 234 -22.02 12.79 20.63
CA LEU A 234 -22.60 12.80 19.28
C LEU A 234 -23.51 11.59 19.17
N GLU A 235 -24.83 11.80 19.21
CA GLU A 235 -25.77 10.75 18.85
C GLU A 235 -25.39 10.24 17.46
N PRO A 236 -25.03 8.95 17.32
CA PRO A 236 -24.77 8.41 16.00
C PRO A 236 -26.04 8.64 15.16
N PRO A 237 -25.91 9.08 13.88
CA PRO A 237 -27.06 9.14 13.00
C PRO A 237 -27.79 7.78 13.12
N SER A 238 -29.11 7.83 13.32
CA SER A 238 -29.99 6.73 13.78
C SER A 238 -29.95 5.42 12.97
N HIS A 239 -29.06 5.31 11.98
CA HIS A 239 -28.89 4.20 11.07
C HIS A 239 -27.49 3.54 11.11
N ALA A 240 -26.49 4.11 11.78
CA ALA A 240 -25.16 3.51 11.91
C ALA A 240 -24.97 2.90 13.30
N ASN A 241 -25.02 1.57 13.38
CA ASN A 241 -24.68 0.86 14.61
C ASN A 241 -23.24 0.33 14.48
N PRO A 242 -22.22 1.01 15.04
CA PRO A 242 -20.82 0.57 14.96
C PRO A 242 -20.55 -0.77 15.66
N ARG A 243 -21.55 -1.34 16.35
CA ARG A 243 -21.49 -2.71 16.89
C ARG A 243 -21.93 -3.79 15.89
N ARG A 244 -22.54 -3.42 14.76
CA ARG A 244 -22.88 -4.38 13.70
C ARG A 244 -21.64 -4.62 12.84
N VAL A 245 -21.15 -5.85 12.87
CA VAL A 245 -20.11 -6.33 11.95
C VAL A 245 -20.79 -6.49 10.58
N PRO A 246 -20.13 -6.16 9.47
CA PRO A 246 -20.70 -6.39 8.15
C PRO A 246 -20.81 -7.90 7.95
N GLU A 247 -21.93 -8.35 7.40
CA GLU A 247 -22.25 -9.76 7.22
C GLU A 247 -22.63 -10.05 5.76
N VAL A 248 -22.40 -11.30 5.35
CA VAL A 248 -22.80 -11.80 4.04
C VAL A 248 -23.90 -12.82 4.23
N ASP A 249 -25.10 -12.49 3.74
CA ASP A 249 -26.19 -13.42 3.54
C ASP A 249 -25.93 -14.22 2.25
N PHE A 250 -25.29 -15.37 2.40
CA PHE A 250 -24.95 -16.26 1.30
C PHE A 250 -26.16 -16.82 0.55
N ALA A 251 -27.37 -16.79 1.13
CA ALA A 251 -28.57 -17.21 0.40
C ALA A 251 -29.01 -16.15 -0.62
N ARG A 252 -28.58 -14.90 -0.45
CA ARG A 252 -28.93 -13.76 -1.32
C ARG A 252 -27.75 -13.24 -2.12
N LEU A 253 -26.52 -13.66 -1.79
CA LEU A 253 -25.33 -13.25 -2.51
C LEU A 253 -25.37 -13.80 -3.94
N ASP A 254 -25.29 -12.90 -4.92
CA ASP A 254 -24.98 -13.27 -6.29
C ASP A 254 -23.48 -13.59 -6.40
N GLU A 255 -23.13 -14.87 -6.25
CA GLU A 255 -21.73 -15.33 -6.32
C GLU A 255 -21.10 -15.08 -7.69
N ALA A 256 -21.88 -15.09 -8.77
CA ALA A 256 -21.38 -14.86 -10.12
C ALA A 256 -20.99 -13.39 -10.30
N ALA A 257 -21.87 -12.47 -9.87
CA ALA A 257 -21.57 -11.03 -9.85
C ALA A 257 -20.38 -10.71 -8.95
N TYR A 258 -20.29 -11.34 -7.77
CA TYR A 258 -19.12 -11.21 -6.90
C TYR A 258 -17.82 -11.64 -7.61
N MET A 259 -17.82 -12.80 -8.29
CA MET A 259 -16.64 -13.31 -8.98
C MET A 259 -16.27 -12.49 -10.22
N GLU A 260 -17.22 -11.79 -10.83
CA GLU A 260 -16.93 -10.77 -11.84
C GLU A 260 -16.14 -9.61 -11.22
N LEU A 261 -16.63 -9.03 -10.12
CA LEU A 261 -15.95 -7.93 -9.41
C LEU A 261 -14.54 -8.33 -8.95
N ALA A 262 -14.37 -9.54 -8.40
CA ALA A 262 -13.08 -10.02 -7.93
C ALA A 262 -12.07 -10.20 -9.09
N ARG A 263 -12.53 -10.70 -10.25
CA ARG A 263 -11.68 -10.83 -11.45
C ARG A 263 -11.32 -9.47 -12.02
N GLU A 264 -12.30 -8.58 -12.11
CA GLU A 264 -12.11 -7.22 -12.61
C GLU A 264 -11.13 -6.44 -11.73
N GLY A 265 -11.31 -6.47 -10.40
CA GLY A 265 -10.42 -5.81 -9.45
C GLY A 265 -8.98 -6.33 -9.51
N LEU A 266 -8.79 -7.66 -9.58
CA LEU A 266 -7.46 -8.26 -9.70
C LEU A 266 -6.80 -7.90 -11.04
N ALA A 267 -7.54 -7.99 -12.15
CA ALA A 267 -7.05 -7.62 -13.47
C ALA A 267 -6.68 -6.13 -13.53
N TRP A 268 -7.48 -5.27 -12.91
CA TRP A 268 -7.22 -3.84 -12.79
C TRP A 268 -5.92 -3.57 -12.04
N VAL A 269 -5.73 -4.18 -10.87
CA VAL A 269 -4.51 -3.97 -10.09
C VAL A 269 -3.27 -4.46 -10.83
N ARG A 270 -3.33 -5.63 -11.47
CA ARG A 270 -2.21 -6.10 -12.31
C ARG A 270 -1.85 -5.10 -13.41
N LYS A 271 -2.87 -4.55 -14.06
CA LYS A 271 -2.72 -3.63 -15.18
C LYS A 271 -2.26 -2.23 -14.76
N TYR A 272 -2.83 -1.65 -13.71
CA TYR A 272 -2.69 -0.22 -13.41
C TYR A 272 -2.03 0.09 -12.05
N GLN A 273 -1.91 -0.89 -11.16
CA GLN A 273 -1.36 -0.72 -9.80
C GLN A 273 -0.36 -1.81 -9.43
N SER A 274 0.27 -2.46 -10.40
CA SER A 274 1.51 -3.16 -10.11
C SER A 274 2.61 -2.14 -9.82
N THR A 275 3.62 -2.50 -9.04
CA THR A 275 4.79 -1.61 -8.83
C THR A 275 5.39 -1.18 -10.17
N LYS A 276 5.43 -2.11 -11.14
CA LYS A 276 5.85 -1.88 -12.52
C LYS A 276 4.97 -0.84 -13.22
N ALA A 277 3.64 -0.95 -13.10
CA ALA A 277 2.70 -0.02 -13.72
C ALA A 277 2.80 1.39 -13.13
N ILE A 278 2.91 1.52 -11.80
CA ILE A 278 3.05 2.81 -11.12
C ILE A 278 4.33 3.54 -11.58
N VAL A 279 5.47 2.85 -11.59
CA VAL A 279 6.73 3.46 -12.07
C VAL A 279 6.68 3.75 -13.57
N SER A 280 6.08 2.87 -14.38
CA SER A 280 5.89 3.12 -15.81
C SER A 280 5.08 4.40 -16.06
N TYR A 281 4.02 4.62 -15.29
CA TYR A 281 3.24 5.85 -15.33
C TYR A 281 4.08 7.08 -14.99
N MET A 282 4.85 7.04 -13.89
CA MET A 282 5.73 8.17 -13.52
C MET A 282 6.72 8.52 -14.64
N LEU A 283 7.34 7.49 -15.23
CA LEU A 283 8.31 7.63 -16.31
C LEU A 283 7.67 8.19 -17.58
N HIS A 284 6.46 7.73 -17.93
CA HIS A 284 5.73 8.24 -19.09
C HIS A 284 5.33 9.70 -18.92
N GLU A 285 4.76 10.05 -17.77
CA GLU A 285 4.40 11.44 -17.45
C GLU A 285 5.60 12.38 -17.56
N ALA A 286 6.80 11.88 -17.27
CA ALA A 286 8.05 12.60 -17.38
C ALA A 286 8.65 12.65 -18.80
N GLY A 287 8.13 11.85 -19.73
CA GLY A 287 8.73 11.67 -21.07
C GLY A 287 10.03 10.85 -21.05
N HIS A 288 10.19 9.98 -20.05
CA HIS A 288 11.41 9.20 -19.79
C HIS A 288 11.12 7.71 -19.65
N GLU A 289 10.49 7.09 -20.65
CA GLU A 289 10.14 5.66 -20.61
C GLU A 289 11.37 4.73 -20.52
N GLU A 290 12.52 5.14 -21.04
CA GLU A 290 13.71 4.28 -21.13
C GLU A 290 14.94 4.91 -20.47
N PRO A 291 14.91 5.20 -19.15
CA PRO A 291 16.06 5.78 -18.48
C PRO A 291 17.19 4.75 -18.40
N ARG A 292 18.42 5.20 -18.71
CA ARG A 292 19.66 4.41 -18.66
C ARG A 292 20.20 4.27 -17.24
N SER A 293 20.05 5.29 -16.42
CA SER A 293 20.63 5.36 -15.06
C SER A 293 19.82 6.27 -14.13
N VAL A 294 19.08 5.66 -13.21
CA VAL A 294 18.25 6.40 -12.25
C VAL A 294 18.99 6.56 -10.91
N LEU A 295 18.96 7.77 -10.33
CA LEU A 295 19.26 7.97 -8.92
C LEU A 295 17.95 8.02 -8.13
N LEU A 296 17.72 7.05 -7.25
CA LEU A 296 16.58 7.05 -6.32
C LEU A 296 17.03 7.55 -4.95
N VAL A 297 16.53 8.71 -4.53
CA VAL A 297 16.78 9.32 -3.23
C VAL A 297 15.56 9.07 -2.33
N THR A 298 15.80 8.44 -1.18
CA THR A 298 14.73 8.02 -0.25
C THR A 298 14.94 8.61 1.14
N ARG A 299 13.94 8.50 2.00
CA ARG A 299 13.99 8.96 3.38
C ARG A 299 14.43 7.87 4.38
N ASP A 300 14.71 8.31 5.60
CA ASP A 300 14.91 7.45 6.75
C ASP A 300 13.60 6.74 7.15
N GLY A 301 13.51 5.42 6.92
CA GLY A 301 12.30 4.62 7.15
C GLY A 301 11.28 4.77 6.01
N MET A 302 11.38 3.88 5.02
CA MET A 302 10.65 4.09 3.76
C MET A 302 9.20 3.79 4.01
N ASP A 303 8.38 4.62 3.42
CA ASP A 303 6.99 4.34 3.18
C ASP A 303 6.80 3.33 2.03
N TYR A 304 5.61 2.75 1.93
CA TYR A 304 5.17 1.86 0.86
C TYR A 304 5.32 2.47 -0.53
N LEU A 305 5.22 3.80 -0.64
CA LEU A 305 5.36 4.47 -1.92
C LEU A 305 6.80 4.38 -2.43
N GLU A 306 7.78 4.53 -1.57
CA GLU A 306 9.18 4.38 -1.98
C GLU A 306 9.50 2.92 -2.31
N PHE A 307 8.92 1.95 -1.57
CA PHE A 307 9.04 0.53 -1.91
C PHE A 307 8.41 0.22 -3.28
N THR A 308 7.28 0.87 -3.57
CA THR A 308 6.62 0.79 -4.87
C THR A 308 7.55 1.28 -5.99
N VAL A 309 8.20 2.43 -5.78
CA VAL A 309 9.12 3.01 -6.76
C VAL A 309 10.37 2.16 -6.96
N GLU A 310 11.03 1.75 -5.88
CA GLU A 310 12.24 0.93 -5.95
C GLU A 310 11.96 -0.42 -6.63
N HIS A 311 10.92 -1.13 -6.19
CA HIS A 311 10.52 -2.40 -6.78
C HIS A 311 10.10 -2.24 -8.25
N GLY A 312 9.39 -1.16 -8.59
CA GLY A 312 8.97 -0.90 -9.97
C GLY A 312 10.15 -0.64 -10.91
N LEU A 313 11.15 0.14 -10.49
CA LEU A 313 12.38 0.35 -11.26
C LEU A 313 13.08 -0.97 -11.57
N ALA A 314 13.20 -1.82 -10.56
CA ALA A 314 13.86 -3.11 -10.72
C ALA A 314 13.04 -4.12 -11.55
N ALA A 315 11.72 -4.15 -11.38
CA ALA A 315 10.81 -4.96 -12.19
C ALA A 315 10.82 -4.55 -13.68
N LEU A 316 11.15 -3.28 -13.97
CA LEU A 316 11.39 -2.77 -15.32
C LEU A 316 12.80 -3.07 -15.86
N GLY A 317 13.69 -3.64 -15.04
CA GLY A 317 15.09 -3.89 -15.40
C GLY A 317 15.92 -2.61 -15.56
N ILE A 318 15.46 -1.49 -14.99
CA ILE A 318 16.16 -0.21 -15.05
C ILE A 318 17.41 -0.29 -14.16
N ASN A 319 18.52 0.26 -14.65
CA ASN A 319 19.72 0.40 -13.84
C ASN A 319 19.56 1.61 -12.92
N TYR A 320 19.57 1.39 -11.61
CA TYR A 320 19.41 2.46 -10.63
C TYR A 320 20.42 2.37 -9.48
N THR A 321 20.79 3.52 -8.96
CA THR A 321 21.49 3.68 -7.68
C THR A 321 20.48 4.18 -6.67
N VAL A 322 20.42 3.55 -5.50
CA VAL A 322 19.55 3.99 -4.42
C VAL A 322 20.37 4.56 -3.28
N VAL A 323 19.88 5.68 -2.75
CA VAL A 323 20.45 6.42 -1.64
C VAL A 323 19.51 6.25 -0.46
N HIS A 324 19.97 5.48 0.53
CA HIS A 324 19.27 5.25 1.79
C HIS A 324 20.15 5.69 2.95
N GLU A 325 19.57 6.43 3.91
CA GLU A 325 20.25 6.83 5.14
C GLU A 325 20.47 5.66 6.11
N ARG A 326 19.64 4.61 6.02
CA ARG A 326 19.79 3.37 6.81
C ARG A 326 19.68 2.11 5.96
N PRO A 327 20.77 1.65 5.31
CA PRO A 327 20.78 0.39 4.56
C PRO A 327 20.38 -0.83 5.41
N PHE A 328 20.60 -0.76 6.73
CA PHE A 328 20.41 -1.90 7.65
C PHE A 328 18.97 -2.15 8.08
N LEU A 329 17.99 -1.32 7.69
CA LEU A 329 16.60 -1.48 8.15
C LEU A 329 15.66 -2.17 7.16
N ARG A 330 16.15 -2.55 5.98
CA ARG A 330 15.26 -2.92 4.86
C ARG A 330 15.44 -4.28 4.27
N HIS A 331 16.57 -4.90 4.52
CA HIS A 331 16.97 -5.95 3.62
C HIS A 331 17.14 -7.22 4.43
N VAL A 332 16.05 -7.97 4.50
CA VAL A 332 16.14 -9.37 4.12
C VAL A 332 16.22 -9.40 2.60
N THR A 333 17.25 -8.76 2.03
CA THR A 333 17.67 -9.07 0.68
C THR A 333 18.04 -10.53 0.75
N TYR A 334 17.19 -11.40 0.20
CA TYR A 334 17.52 -12.81 0.06
C TYR A 334 18.63 -12.90 -0.97
N ASP A 335 19.87 -12.64 -0.57
CA ASP A 335 21.05 -12.78 -1.40
C ASP A 335 21.28 -14.28 -1.54
N PRO A 336 20.97 -14.88 -2.71
CA PRO A 336 21.11 -16.32 -2.86
C PRO A 336 22.56 -16.76 -2.60
N ALA A 337 23.54 -15.85 -2.76
CA ALA A 337 24.95 -16.09 -2.47
C ALA A 337 25.29 -15.99 -0.97
N LYS A 338 24.53 -15.26 -0.16
CA LYS A 338 24.74 -15.15 1.30
C LYS A 338 23.80 -16.04 2.12
N GLY A 339 22.84 -16.69 1.46
CA GLY A 339 21.83 -17.50 2.12
C GLY A 339 20.75 -16.65 2.81
N MET A 340 19.77 -17.31 3.42
CA MET A 340 18.73 -16.63 4.21
C MET A 340 19.38 -15.92 5.41
N PRO A 341 19.01 -14.66 5.71
CA PRO A 341 19.47 -13.98 6.92
C PRO A 341 19.18 -14.79 8.18
N SER A 342 20.02 -14.64 9.20
CA SER A 342 19.83 -15.38 10.44
C SER A 342 18.49 -15.04 11.09
N SER A 343 17.92 -15.97 11.85
CA SER A 343 16.69 -15.73 12.59
C SER A 343 16.79 -14.50 13.51
N ALA A 344 17.99 -14.19 14.02
CA ALA A 344 18.28 -13.04 14.86
C ALA A 344 18.30 -11.70 14.09
N ASP A 345 18.87 -11.66 12.89
CA ASP A 345 18.85 -10.47 12.01
C ASP A 345 17.43 -10.13 11.59
N MET A 346 16.68 -11.18 11.21
CA MET A 346 15.26 -11.08 10.95
C MET A 346 14.52 -10.56 12.19
N ASP A 347 14.77 -11.10 13.38
CA ASP A 347 14.11 -10.65 14.64
C ASP A 347 14.45 -9.21 15.02
N TRP A 348 15.67 -8.76 14.76
CA TRP A 348 16.08 -7.39 15.02
C TRP A 348 15.39 -6.39 14.08
N GLN A 349 15.35 -6.68 12.77
CA GLN A 349 14.60 -5.84 11.81
C GLN A 349 13.09 -5.87 12.08
N ARG A 350 12.55 -7.06 12.41
CA ARG A 350 11.14 -7.25 12.84
C ARG A 350 10.76 -6.35 14.02
N ARG A 351 11.64 -6.21 15.03
CA ARG A 351 11.36 -5.37 16.20
C ARG A 351 11.30 -3.88 15.88
N ARG A 352 12.06 -3.41 14.88
CA ARG A 352 12.00 -2.01 14.44
C ARG A 352 10.83 -1.76 13.50
N LEU A 353 10.52 -2.66 12.57
CA LEU A 353 9.32 -2.55 11.74
C LEU A 353 8.02 -2.60 12.57
N ARG A 354 8.01 -3.37 13.68
CA ARG A 354 6.89 -3.43 14.64
C ARG A 354 6.55 -2.08 15.29
N ASP A 355 7.49 -1.16 15.38
CA ASP A 355 7.25 0.19 15.94
C ASP A 355 6.68 1.15 14.88
N TYR A 356 6.73 0.78 13.60
CA TYR A 356 6.19 1.54 12.48
C TYR A 356 4.95 0.81 11.91
N HIS A 357 3.80 1.16 12.50
CA HIS A 357 2.39 0.96 12.12
C HIS A 357 1.75 -0.45 11.99
N GLY A 358 0.41 -0.46 12.05
CA GLY A 358 -0.47 -1.62 11.79
C GLY A 358 -0.59 -1.93 10.30
N GLN A 359 0.58 -2.21 9.73
CA GLN A 359 1.04 -2.04 8.36
C GLN A 359 0.80 -3.29 7.50
N GLY A 360 0.25 -3.08 6.31
CA GLY A 360 0.17 -4.08 5.26
C GLY A 360 1.46 -4.85 5.04
N VAL A 361 1.29 -6.15 4.92
CA VAL A 361 2.37 -7.14 4.96
C VAL A 361 2.79 -7.56 3.54
N GLY A 362 2.00 -7.22 2.52
CA GLY A 362 2.11 -7.77 1.16
C GLY A 362 3.37 -7.46 0.33
N PHE A 363 4.28 -6.59 0.77
CA PHE A 363 5.56 -6.40 0.05
C PHE A 363 6.57 -7.52 0.32
N GLY A 364 6.48 -8.19 1.47
CA GLY A 364 7.11 -9.47 1.73
C GLY A 364 8.55 -9.66 1.35
N PHE A 365 9.43 -8.71 1.68
CA PHE A 365 10.87 -8.80 1.38
C PHE A 365 11.21 -8.99 -0.10
N ARG A 366 10.27 -8.71 -1.02
CA ARG A 366 10.46 -8.93 -2.46
C ARG A 366 11.22 -7.80 -3.13
N LEU A 367 11.96 -6.99 -2.38
CA LEU A 367 12.86 -6.03 -3.02
C LEU A 367 13.97 -6.81 -3.72
N PRO A 368 14.15 -6.62 -5.02
CA PRO A 368 15.25 -7.23 -5.75
C PRO A 368 16.58 -6.73 -5.20
N HIS A 369 17.64 -7.51 -5.42
CA HIS A 369 19.00 -7.09 -5.04
C HIS A 369 19.34 -5.77 -5.69
N THR A 370 19.38 -4.73 -4.87
CA THR A 370 19.89 -3.44 -5.26
C THR A 370 21.37 -3.59 -5.57
N ARG A 371 21.75 -3.24 -6.80
CA ARG A 371 23.15 -3.30 -7.25
C ARG A 371 24.05 -2.36 -6.46
N GLN A 372 23.52 -1.23 -5.98
CA GLN A 372 24.29 -0.22 -5.28
C GLN A 372 23.42 0.49 -4.25
N VAL A 373 23.65 0.16 -2.98
CA VAL A 373 23.23 1.01 -1.87
C VAL A 373 24.41 1.89 -1.51
N ALA A 374 24.36 3.16 -1.93
CA ALA A 374 25.26 4.14 -1.34
C ALA A 374 24.75 4.38 0.08
N ALA A 375 25.56 4.06 1.09
CA ALA A 375 25.23 4.43 2.46
C ALA A 375 25.14 5.96 2.52
N PHE A 376 23.94 6.52 2.67
CA PHE A 376 23.78 7.96 2.76
C PHE A 376 24.26 8.41 4.12
N ASN A 377 25.48 8.91 4.13
CA ASN A 377 26.08 9.58 5.26
C ASN A 377 26.64 10.92 4.75
N MET A 378 26.89 11.86 5.67
CA MET A 378 27.39 13.18 5.30
C MET A 378 28.69 13.13 4.48
N SER A 379 29.50 12.07 4.59
CA SER A 379 30.74 11.91 3.85
C SER A 379 30.56 11.43 2.41
N THR A 380 29.46 10.76 2.05
CA THR A 380 29.18 10.31 0.67
C THR A 380 28.40 11.34 -0.15
N LYS A 381 27.74 12.31 0.50
CA LYS A 381 26.97 13.36 -0.20
C LYS A 381 27.80 14.11 -1.26
N PRO A 382 29.04 14.58 -0.98
CA PRO A 382 29.84 15.28 -2.00
C PRO A 382 30.15 14.41 -3.22
N ALA A 383 30.42 13.12 -3.02
CA ALA A 383 30.68 12.19 -4.13
C ALA A 383 29.42 11.98 -4.98
N LEU A 384 28.23 11.87 -4.37
CA LEU A 384 26.97 11.77 -5.10
C LEU A 384 26.65 13.05 -5.88
N VAL A 385 26.89 14.22 -5.30
CA VAL A 385 26.76 15.52 -5.98
C VAL A 385 27.68 15.56 -7.20
N ALA A 386 28.95 15.20 -7.06
CA ALA A 386 29.90 15.18 -8.18
C ALA A 386 29.46 14.22 -9.30
N ARG A 387 28.86 13.08 -8.97
CA ARG A 387 28.29 12.12 -9.96
C ARG A 387 27.08 12.70 -10.69
N ILE A 388 26.21 13.42 -9.99
CA ILE A 388 25.08 14.15 -10.59
C ILE A 388 25.59 15.24 -11.53
N GLU A 389 26.55 16.06 -11.08
CA GLU A 389 27.15 17.14 -11.88
C GLU A 389 27.88 16.59 -13.12
N ALA A 390 28.51 15.42 -13.01
CA ALA A 390 29.09 14.70 -14.12
C ALA A 390 28.05 14.04 -15.06
N SER A 391 26.75 14.23 -14.82
CA SER A 391 25.64 13.66 -15.60
C SER A 391 25.68 12.14 -15.68
N GLU A 392 26.12 11.46 -14.61
CA GLU A 392 26.12 9.99 -14.54
C GLU A 392 24.69 9.42 -14.52
N PHE A 393 23.74 10.19 -13.99
CA PHE A 393 22.32 9.85 -13.92
C PHE A 393 21.54 10.61 -14.97
N ASP A 394 20.65 9.92 -15.67
CA ASP A 394 19.78 10.53 -16.67
C ASP A 394 18.39 10.88 -16.13
N LEU A 395 18.08 10.41 -14.92
CA LEU A 395 16.87 10.70 -14.17
C LEU A 395 17.18 10.66 -12.66
N VAL A 396 16.68 11.63 -11.90
CA VAL A 396 16.69 11.61 -10.43
C VAL A 396 15.25 11.52 -9.95
N ILE A 397 14.97 10.52 -9.11
CA ILE A 397 13.68 10.33 -8.46
C ILE A 397 13.89 10.48 -6.95
N SER A 398 13.12 11.33 -6.28
CA SER A 398 13.26 11.58 -4.84
C SER A 398 11.92 11.50 -4.13
N TYR A 399 11.90 10.86 -2.97
CA TYR A 399 10.85 11.13 -2.00
C TYR A 399 11.01 12.57 -1.48
N ILE A 400 9.91 13.26 -1.18
CA ILE A 400 9.94 14.56 -0.51
C ILE A 400 10.32 14.36 0.97
N ALA A 401 11.62 14.23 1.24
CA ALA A 401 12.13 14.17 2.61
C ALA A 401 12.42 15.61 3.10
N PRO A 402 12.35 15.86 4.42
CA PRO A 402 12.75 17.17 4.96
C PRO A 402 14.19 17.51 4.56
N TRP A 403 14.46 18.83 4.47
CA TRP A 403 15.68 19.65 4.24
C TRP A 403 17.03 19.00 3.88
N ASP A 404 17.32 17.79 4.32
CA ASP A 404 18.61 17.10 4.29
C ASP A 404 18.95 16.50 2.91
N VAL A 405 17.91 16.25 2.10
CA VAL A 405 18.00 15.78 0.70
C VAL A 405 17.96 16.91 -0.32
N HIS A 406 17.61 18.14 0.10
CA HIS A 406 17.57 19.31 -0.80
C HIS A 406 18.88 19.56 -1.54
N PRO A 407 20.09 19.33 -0.96
CA PRO A 407 21.33 19.53 -1.71
C PRO A 407 21.45 18.63 -2.95
N LEU A 408 21.03 17.35 -2.86
CA LEU A 408 21.07 16.44 -4.01
C LEU A 408 20.03 16.84 -5.07
N LEU A 409 18.82 17.20 -4.64
CA LEU A 409 17.77 17.67 -5.54
C LEU A 409 18.15 18.99 -6.24
N ARG A 410 18.77 19.93 -5.51
CA ARG A 410 19.26 21.19 -6.08
C ARG A 410 20.42 20.95 -7.05
N ALA A 411 21.36 20.06 -6.72
CA ALA A 411 22.42 19.66 -7.64
C ALA A 411 21.83 19.02 -8.92
N ALA A 412 20.84 18.13 -8.78
CA ALA A 412 20.14 17.54 -9.91
C ALA A 412 19.42 18.59 -10.77
N ALA A 413 18.65 19.47 -10.15
CA ALA A 413 17.92 20.53 -10.87
C ALA A 413 18.84 21.58 -11.52
N ALA A 414 20.09 21.71 -11.05
CA ALA A 414 21.07 22.62 -11.65
C ALA A 414 21.67 22.08 -12.96
N VAL A 415 21.70 20.75 -13.16
CA VAL A 415 22.32 20.12 -14.34
C VAL A 415 21.36 19.33 -15.22
N LEU A 416 20.21 18.91 -14.68
CA LEU A 416 19.19 18.17 -15.40
C LEU A 416 17.99 19.07 -15.72
N PRO A 417 17.34 18.91 -16.90
CA PRO A 417 16.06 19.56 -17.18
C PRO A 417 15.00 19.12 -16.16
N LYS A 418 14.02 19.99 -15.92
CA LYS A 418 12.98 19.82 -14.89
C LYS A 418 12.22 18.49 -14.98
N ASN A 419 11.97 17.98 -16.19
CA ASN A 419 11.28 16.70 -16.39
C ASN A 419 12.15 15.47 -16.07
N ARG A 420 13.45 15.64 -15.78
CA ARG A 420 14.36 14.60 -15.30
C ARG A 420 14.58 14.61 -13.79
N VAL A 421 13.83 15.44 -13.07
CA VAL A 421 13.80 15.45 -11.60
C VAL A 421 12.38 15.13 -11.18
N LEU A 422 12.14 13.90 -10.72
CA LEU A 422 10.82 13.46 -10.26
C LEU A 422 10.80 13.47 -8.74
N ILE A 423 9.80 14.11 -8.16
CA ILE A 423 9.64 14.21 -6.72
C ILE A 423 8.30 13.60 -6.36
N PHE A 424 8.27 12.69 -5.41
CA PHE A 424 7.04 12.03 -4.99
C PHE A 424 6.77 12.17 -3.50
N ASP A 425 5.51 12.34 -3.14
CA ASP A 425 5.04 12.49 -1.76
C ASP A 425 4.06 11.40 -1.37
N GLY A 426 4.45 10.65 -0.32
CA GLY A 426 3.62 9.64 0.32
C GLY A 426 2.96 10.13 1.62
N SER A 427 3.09 11.40 2.00
CA SER A 427 2.54 11.92 3.25
C SER A 427 1.01 11.83 3.30
N ASP A 428 0.48 11.32 4.42
CA ASP A 428 -0.96 11.37 4.75
C ASP A 428 -1.38 12.79 5.22
N ASN A 429 -0.44 13.68 5.54
CA ASN A 429 -0.67 14.93 6.28
C ASN A 429 -0.49 16.19 5.42
N ILE A 430 -1.21 16.27 4.30
CA ILE A 430 -1.07 17.36 3.30
C ILE A 430 -1.63 18.71 3.79
N ASN A 431 -2.32 18.72 4.93
CA ASN A 431 -2.97 19.92 5.45
C ASN A 431 -2.05 20.82 6.31
N GLY A 432 -0.79 20.43 6.55
CA GLY A 432 0.18 21.32 7.18
C GLY A 432 0.73 22.35 6.19
N GLU A 433 0.78 23.63 6.57
CA GLU A 433 1.39 24.71 5.75
C GLU A 433 2.82 24.35 5.31
N ASP A 434 3.60 23.72 6.19
CA ASP A 434 4.96 23.27 5.92
C ASP A 434 5.03 22.28 4.74
N SER A 435 4.07 21.36 4.62
CA SER A 435 4.05 20.38 3.53
C SER A 435 3.78 21.04 2.18
N ARG A 436 2.96 22.10 2.15
CA ARG A 436 2.65 22.84 0.91
C ARG A 436 3.82 23.69 0.45
N ALA A 437 4.50 24.37 1.37
CA ALA A 437 5.72 25.12 1.07
C ALA A 437 6.79 24.20 0.48
N LEU A 438 6.97 23.01 1.06
CA LEU A 438 7.89 22.00 0.55
C LEU A 438 7.49 21.48 -0.84
N LEU A 439 6.21 21.15 -1.06
CA LEU A 439 5.73 20.71 -2.38
C LEU A 439 5.89 21.79 -3.45
N HIS A 440 5.68 23.05 -3.09
CA HIS A 440 5.92 24.17 -3.99
C HIS A 440 7.40 24.32 -4.34
N GLU A 441 8.29 24.30 -3.35
CA GLU A 441 9.74 24.33 -3.60
C GLU A 441 10.16 23.15 -4.48
N ALA A 442 9.70 21.94 -4.16
CA ALA A 442 9.91 20.74 -4.97
C ALA A 442 9.42 20.93 -6.41
N SER A 443 8.26 21.55 -6.61
CA SER A 443 7.73 21.83 -7.94
C SER A 443 8.56 22.82 -8.75
N GLN A 444 9.41 23.63 -8.12
CA GLN A 444 10.38 24.47 -8.84
C GLN A 444 11.57 23.65 -9.34
N LEU A 445 11.94 22.60 -8.61
CA LEU A 445 13.06 21.72 -8.92
C LEU A 445 12.69 20.62 -9.93
N GLY A 446 11.44 20.15 -9.93
CA GLY A 446 11.05 18.97 -10.68
C GLY A 446 9.55 18.78 -10.89
N MET A 447 9.19 17.61 -11.39
CA MET A 447 7.81 17.15 -11.52
C MET A 447 7.34 16.49 -10.23
N VAL A 448 6.20 16.92 -9.70
CA VAL A 448 5.66 16.43 -8.44
C VAL A 448 4.58 15.37 -8.67
N PHE A 449 4.73 14.26 -7.96
CA PHE A 449 3.76 13.17 -7.85
C PHE A 449 3.26 13.09 -6.39
N GLN A 450 1.96 12.96 -6.18
CA GLN A 450 1.38 13.03 -4.84
C GLN A 450 0.30 11.96 -4.66
N ARG A 451 0.36 11.22 -3.55
CA ARG A 451 -0.53 10.08 -3.30
C ARG A 451 -1.99 10.47 -3.13
N GLU A 452 -2.23 11.61 -2.49
CA GLU A 452 -3.58 12.07 -2.17
C GLU A 452 -3.76 13.51 -2.62
N LEU A 453 -4.71 13.75 -3.51
CA LEU A 453 -4.99 15.07 -4.07
C LEU A 453 -6.37 15.55 -3.63
N GLU A 454 -6.62 15.60 -2.32
CA GLU A 454 -7.90 16.07 -1.76
C GLU A 454 -8.17 17.55 -2.07
N ASP A 455 -9.45 17.89 -2.29
CA ASP A 455 -9.94 19.26 -2.49
C ASP A 455 -9.67 20.23 -1.34
N ARG A 456 -9.31 19.74 -0.16
CA ARG A 456 -9.23 20.59 1.04
C ARG A 456 -7.93 21.38 1.18
N GLY A 457 -7.07 21.39 0.17
CA GLY A 457 -5.77 22.07 0.22
C GLY A 457 -5.18 22.58 -1.08
N CYS A 458 -6.00 22.55 -2.13
CA CYS A 458 -5.79 23.06 -3.47
C CYS A 458 -7.16 23.64 -3.87
#